data_AF-A0A838R3F7-F1
#
_entry.id   AF-A0A838R3F7-F1
#
_cell.length_a   1.000
_cell.length_b   1.000
_cell.length_c   1.000
_cell.angle_alpha   90.00
_cell.angle_beta   90.00
_cell.angle_gamma   90.00
#
_symmetry.space_group_name_H-M   'P 1'
#
loop_
_entity.id
_entity.type
_entity.pdbx_description
1 polymer ?
#
loop_
_entity_poly.entity_id
_entity_poly.type
_entity_poly.pdbx_seq_one_letter_code
_entity_poly.pdbx_strand_id
1 'polypeptide(L)'
;MAHAAAGDIYNLGTFGGLSSSGRDINDAGQVVGYAQDAVGRSRAFLWSISRGMTDLGTANGYTLAGATAINASGSVVGAERDSETGFNHAFAWTPNEPNGTTGTFIDLAHGEYSTAADINAAGQVVGSSTYYVPEELCTPDYPNYPNCAPAYYETRAILWANGDGVDLTSTLHGDAAFILTTANAINNAGQVAGQSSYYGVVHAFLYGGGNPLHELGTVGTTISAINDAGQVIGDSWTSGGGGYAFRYTGTSGSGGVTVELGSLGGSGSHADDINDAG
;
A
#
# COMPACT_ATOMS: atom_id res chain seq x y z
N MET A 1 -4.15 24.28 -31.02
CA MET A 1 -4.74 23.36 -30.03
C MET A 1 -4.80 22.01 -30.69
N ALA A 2 -3.95 21.07 -30.30
CA ALA A 2 -4.00 19.70 -30.77
C ALA A 2 -4.60 18.87 -29.64
N HIS A 3 -5.74 18.22 -29.92
CA HIS A 3 -6.25 17.15 -29.07
C HIS A 3 -5.33 15.94 -29.25
N ALA A 4 -4.86 15.36 -28.14
CA ALA A 4 -4.12 14.10 -28.13
C ALA A 4 -5.05 12.96 -28.58
N ALA A 5 -4.52 12.01 -29.36
CA ALA A 5 -5.22 10.79 -29.72
C ALA A 5 -5.02 9.73 -28.63
N ALA A 6 -5.94 8.79 -28.49
CA ALA A 6 -5.77 7.67 -27.56
C ALA A 6 -4.54 6.83 -27.96
N GLY A 7 -3.61 6.62 -27.01
CA GLY A 7 -2.42 5.78 -27.20
C GLY A 7 -1.05 6.47 -27.25
N ASP A 8 -0.97 7.77 -26.94
CA ASP A 8 0.32 8.48 -26.87
C ASP A 8 1.16 8.01 -25.66
N ILE A 9 2.43 7.65 -25.90
CA ILE A 9 3.40 7.31 -24.86
C ILE A 9 4.17 8.58 -24.46
N TYR A 10 4.07 8.95 -23.18
CA TYR A 10 4.78 10.11 -22.62
C TYR A 10 6.03 9.68 -21.86
N ASN A 11 7.17 10.23 -22.25
CA ASN A 11 8.37 10.16 -21.42
C ASN A 11 8.22 11.17 -20.27
N LEU A 12 8.16 10.67 -19.04
CA LEU A 12 8.01 11.50 -17.84
C LEU A 12 9.29 12.31 -17.53
N GLY A 13 10.46 11.80 -17.94
CA GLY A 13 11.77 12.39 -17.66
C GLY A 13 12.37 11.98 -16.32
N THR A 14 13.47 12.61 -15.95
CA THR A 14 14.14 12.46 -14.64
C THR A 14 14.51 13.85 -14.10
N PHE A 15 15.00 13.94 -12.86
CA PHE A 15 15.60 15.17 -12.31
C PHE A 15 17.10 15.28 -12.63
N GLY A 16 17.51 14.75 -13.78
CA GLY A 16 18.91 14.69 -14.22
C GLY A 16 19.64 13.39 -13.85
N GLY A 17 18.96 12.45 -13.19
CA GLY A 17 19.49 11.11 -12.90
C GLY A 17 19.20 10.08 -13.99
N LEU A 18 19.46 8.80 -13.67
CA LEU A 18 19.46 7.72 -14.66
C LEU A 18 18.08 7.07 -14.88
N SER A 19 17.14 7.21 -13.95
CA SER A 19 15.85 6.53 -14.04
C SER A 19 14.71 7.24 -13.31
N SER A 20 13.50 6.86 -13.71
CA SER A 20 12.22 7.21 -13.08
C SER A 20 11.28 6.02 -13.17
N SER A 21 10.34 5.93 -12.23
CA SER A 21 9.24 4.95 -12.28
C SER A 21 7.95 5.62 -11.85
N GLY A 22 6.92 5.54 -12.69
CA GLY A 22 5.54 5.89 -12.32
C GLY A 22 4.94 4.74 -11.50
N ARG A 23 4.22 5.07 -10.45
CA ARG A 23 3.61 4.11 -9.51
C ARG A 23 2.10 4.12 -9.56
N ASP A 24 1.51 5.28 -9.74
CA ASP A 24 0.05 5.43 -9.72
C ASP A 24 -0.40 6.64 -10.55
N ILE A 25 -1.65 6.64 -10.99
CA ILE A 25 -2.28 7.67 -11.80
C ILE A 25 -3.74 7.90 -11.38
N ASN A 26 -4.12 9.17 -11.19
CA ASN A 26 -5.52 9.52 -10.92
C ASN A 26 -6.30 9.92 -12.19
N ASP A 27 -7.62 10.06 -12.08
CA ASP A 27 -8.53 10.43 -13.18
C ASP A 27 -8.22 11.78 -13.83
N ALA A 28 -7.51 12.67 -13.14
CA ALA A 28 -7.04 13.93 -13.70
C ALA A 28 -5.79 13.75 -14.60
N GLY A 29 -5.30 12.52 -14.76
CA GLY A 29 -4.10 12.19 -15.52
C GLY A 29 -2.82 12.60 -14.82
N GLN A 30 -2.85 12.77 -13.50
CA GLN A 30 -1.66 13.05 -12.71
C GLN A 30 -0.98 11.75 -12.33
N VAL A 31 0.32 11.66 -12.58
CA VAL A 31 1.12 10.47 -12.29
C VAL A 31 2.05 10.76 -11.12
N VAL A 32 2.16 9.83 -10.18
CA VAL A 32 3.14 9.90 -9.09
C VAL A 32 4.15 8.78 -9.17
N GLY A 33 5.26 8.94 -8.49
CA GLY A 33 6.29 7.91 -8.38
C GLY A 33 7.58 8.46 -7.83
N TYR A 34 8.70 7.92 -8.33
CA TYR A 34 10.03 8.44 -7.99
C TYR A 34 10.88 8.68 -9.25
N ALA A 35 11.75 9.67 -9.18
CA ALA A 35 12.76 9.95 -10.19
C ALA A 35 14.10 10.28 -9.54
N GLN A 36 15.19 9.88 -10.19
CA GLN A 36 16.54 10.17 -9.71
C GLN A 36 16.96 11.59 -10.08
N ASP A 37 17.58 12.29 -9.13
CA ASP A 37 18.31 13.52 -9.39
C ASP A 37 19.73 13.25 -9.94
N ALA A 38 20.44 14.32 -10.31
CA ALA A 38 21.78 14.22 -10.89
C ALA A 38 22.84 13.54 -10.01
N VAL A 39 22.60 13.41 -8.70
CA VAL A 39 23.48 12.69 -7.77
C VAL A 39 22.93 11.30 -7.40
N GLY A 40 21.87 10.85 -8.05
CA GLY A 40 21.28 9.52 -7.89
C GLY A 40 20.30 9.37 -6.74
N ARG A 41 19.87 10.47 -6.10
CA ARG A 41 18.86 10.42 -5.03
C ARG A 41 17.46 10.26 -5.60
N SER A 42 16.68 9.33 -5.04
CA SER A 42 15.26 9.19 -5.34
C SER A 42 14.46 10.37 -4.77
N ARG A 43 13.69 11.03 -5.63
CA ARG A 43 12.79 12.13 -5.29
C ARG A 43 11.37 11.73 -5.66
N ALA A 44 10.42 11.93 -4.75
CA ALA A 44 9.00 11.76 -5.06
C ALA A 44 8.58 12.84 -6.07
N PHE A 45 7.85 12.44 -7.10
CA PHE A 45 7.36 13.38 -8.10
C PHE A 45 5.84 13.33 -8.24
N LEU A 46 5.30 14.46 -8.71
CA LEU A 46 3.98 14.60 -9.30
C LEU A 46 4.13 15.10 -10.73
N TRP A 47 3.60 14.36 -11.69
CA TRP A 47 3.64 14.72 -13.11
C TRP A 47 2.24 15.02 -13.61
N SER A 48 2.11 15.99 -14.51
CA SER A 48 0.88 16.19 -15.30
C SER A 48 1.23 16.63 -16.72
N ILE A 49 0.35 16.37 -17.66
CA ILE A 49 0.55 16.73 -19.07
C ILE A 49 0.83 18.23 -19.27
N SER A 50 0.21 19.09 -18.45
CA SER A 50 0.31 20.54 -18.58
C SER A 50 1.56 21.14 -17.92
N ARG A 51 2.20 20.42 -16.99
CA ARG A 51 3.30 20.96 -16.16
C ARG A 51 4.58 20.15 -16.23
N GLY A 52 4.54 18.92 -16.72
CA GLY A 52 5.66 17.99 -16.64
C GLY A 52 5.90 17.51 -15.20
N MET A 53 7.12 17.01 -14.96
CA MET A 53 7.52 16.43 -13.68
C MET A 53 7.82 17.52 -12.64
N THR A 54 7.16 17.44 -11.49
CA THR A 54 7.38 18.32 -10.32
C THR A 54 7.93 17.50 -9.17
N ASP A 55 9.01 17.98 -8.56
CA ASP A 55 9.58 17.41 -7.33
C ASP A 55 8.72 17.83 -6.13
N LEU A 56 8.20 16.86 -5.39
CA LEU A 56 7.36 17.12 -4.20
C LEU A 56 8.18 17.55 -2.99
N GLY A 57 9.50 17.27 -2.98
CA GLY A 57 10.35 17.44 -1.80
C GLY A 57 10.26 16.26 -0.83
N THR A 58 10.59 16.54 0.43
CA THR A 58 10.55 15.63 1.59
C THR A 58 10.07 16.44 2.80
N ALA A 59 9.60 15.76 3.85
CA ALA A 59 9.39 16.42 5.13
C ALA A 59 10.73 16.85 5.77
N ASN A 60 10.65 17.73 6.77
CA ASN A 60 11.84 18.18 7.51
C ASN A 60 12.49 16.98 8.22
N GLY A 61 13.80 16.82 8.05
CA GLY A 61 14.53 15.69 8.64
C GLY A 61 14.65 14.46 7.72
N TYR A 62 14.17 14.52 6.48
CA TYR A 62 14.20 13.42 5.52
C TYR A 62 15.03 13.74 4.26
N THR A 63 15.54 12.72 3.58
CA THR A 63 16.56 12.88 2.50
C THR A 63 16.25 12.22 1.16
N LEU A 64 15.43 11.17 1.15
CA LEU A 64 15.00 10.44 -0.05
C LEU A 64 13.49 10.26 0.04
N ALA A 65 12.79 10.28 -1.09
CA ALA A 65 11.36 9.96 -1.11
C ALA A 65 10.96 9.23 -2.39
N GLY A 66 9.91 8.42 -2.28
CA GLY A 66 9.17 7.88 -3.41
C GLY A 66 7.69 7.85 -3.10
N ALA A 67 6.88 8.35 -4.03
CA ALA A 67 5.43 8.26 -3.94
C ALA A 67 4.95 6.88 -4.42
N THR A 68 3.92 6.35 -3.76
CA THR A 68 3.31 5.05 -4.05
C THR A 68 1.91 5.20 -4.63
N ALA A 69 1.08 6.08 -4.08
CA ALA A 69 -0.31 6.26 -4.50
C ALA A 69 -0.76 7.74 -4.50
N ILE A 70 -1.80 8.04 -5.28
CA ILE A 70 -2.42 9.35 -5.43
C ILE A 70 -3.95 9.23 -5.49
N ASN A 71 -4.66 10.05 -4.70
CA ASN A 71 -6.11 10.08 -4.78
C ASN A 71 -6.63 11.12 -5.79
N ALA A 72 -7.96 11.13 -6.01
CA ALA A 72 -8.63 12.04 -6.95
C ALA A 72 -8.47 13.54 -6.63
N SER A 73 -8.15 13.91 -5.39
CA SER A 73 -7.88 15.31 -5.01
C SER A 73 -6.43 15.73 -5.27
N GLY A 74 -5.56 14.78 -5.65
CA GLY A 74 -4.14 14.98 -5.86
C GLY A 74 -3.30 14.86 -4.59
N SER A 75 -3.86 14.33 -3.49
CA SER A 75 -3.08 13.97 -2.31
C SER A 75 -2.25 12.72 -2.60
N VAL A 76 -1.00 12.74 -2.16
CA VAL A 76 0.01 11.74 -2.52
C VAL A 76 0.54 11.09 -1.25
N VAL A 77 0.74 9.78 -1.27
CA VAL A 77 1.38 9.05 -0.17
C VAL A 77 2.62 8.32 -0.66
N GLY A 78 3.47 7.93 0.28
CA GLY A 78 4.69 7.20 -0.04
C GLY A 78 5.54 6.91 1.17
N ALA A 79 6.83 6.73 0.94
CA ALA A 79 7.82 6.61 1.99
C ALA A 79 9.01 7.53 1.74
N GLU A 80 9.57 8.04 2.83
CA GLU A 80 10.75 8.89 2.85
C GLU A 80 11.77 8.42 3.88
N ARG A 81 13.06 8.72 3.63
CA ARG A 81 14.17 8.22 4.44
C ARG A 81 14.64 9.24 5.45
N ASP A 82 14.49 8.89 6.73
CA ASP A 82 14.92 9.69 7.87
C ASP A 82 16.43 9.93 7.80
N SER A 83 16.83 11.18 8.03
CA SER A 83 18.23 11.62 7.85
C SER A 83 19.17 11.19 8.97
N GLU A 84 18.64 10.85 10.15
CA GLU A 84 19.41 10.52 11.35
C GLU A 84 19.55 9.01 11.51
N THR A 85 18.43 8.29 11.45
CA THR A 85 18.34 6.83 11.63
C THR A 85 18.56 6.08 10.31
N GLY A 86 18.24 6.71 9.18
CA GLY A 86 18.26 6.07 7.86
C GLY A 86 17.08 5.14 7.58
N PHE A 87 16.10 5.07 8.49
CA PHE A 87 14.88 4.28 8.33
C PHE A 87 13.87 4.97 7.42
N ASN A 88 12.96 4.19 6.83
CA ASN A 88 11.90 4.72 5.98
C ASN A 88 10.65 4.97 6.82
N HIS A 89 10.08 6.16 6.72
CA HIS A 89 8.78 6.48 7.29
C HIS A 89 7.77 6.82 6.20
N ALA A 90 6.52 6.44 6.43
CA ALA A 90 5.42 6.77 5.56
C ALA A 90 5.17 8.28 5.60
N PHE A 91 4.75 8.86 4.49
CA PHE A 91 4.31 10.26 4.45
C PHE A 91 2.97 10.37 3.74
N ALA A 92 2.23 11.44 4.07
CA ALA A 92 1.15 11.97 3.26
C ALA A 92 1.47 13.41 2.86
N TRP A 93 1.32 13.74 1.59
CA TRP A 93 1.45 15.07 1.03
C TRP A 93 0.09 15.53 0.53
N THR A 94 -0.40 16.65 1.03
CA THR A 94 -1.67 17.24 0.60
C THR A 94 -1.39 18.54 -0.16
N PRO A 95 -1.89 18.70 -1.41
CA PRO A 95 -1.68 19.92 -2.14
C PRO A 95 -2.43 21.09 -1.47
N ASN A 96 -1.82 22.27 -1.43
CA ASN A 96 -2.42 23.47 -0.83
C ASN A 96 -3.69 23.93 -1.56
N GLU A 97 -3.80 23.57 -2.85
CA GLU A 97 -4.94 23.83 -3.71
C GLU A 97 -5.16 22.58 -4.57
N PRO A 98 -6.40 22.25 -4.99
CA PRO A 98 -6.66 21.09 -5.83
C PRO A 98 -5.76 21.06 -7.08
N ASN A 99 -5.09 19.92 -7.31
CA ASN A 99 -4.10 19.75 -8.38
C ASN A 99 -2.91 20.74 -8.31
N GLY A 100 -2.58 21.26 -7.13
CA GLY A 100 -1.44 22.14 -6.88
C GLY A 100 -0.09 21.42 -6.99
N THR A 101 0.99 22.18 -7.05
CA THR A 101 2.39 21.68 -7.04
C THR A 101 3.11 21.97 -5.73
N THR A 102 2.42 22.61 -4.80
CA THR A 102 2.90 22.91 -3.45
C THR A 102 1.91 22.34 -2.47
N GLY A 103 2.40 21.83 -1.35
CA GLY A 103 1.56 21.15 -0.37
C GLY A 103 2.27 21.01 0.95
N THR A 104 1.59 20.37 1.88
CA THR A 104 2.08 20.10 3.23
C THR A 104 2.29 18.61 3.41
N PHE A 105 3.46 18.25 3.95
CA PHE A 105 3.73 16.90 4.41
C PHE A 105 3.18 16.68 5.82
N ILE A 106 2.66 15.48 6.02
CA ILE A 106 2.38 14.88 7.32
C ILE A 106 3.26 13.63 7.39
N ASP A 107 4.07 13.57 8.44
CA ASP A 107 4.82 12.37 8.78
C ASP A 107 3.85 11.33 9.35
N LEU A 108 3.81 10.15 8.72
CA LEU A 108 2.99 9.02 9.13
C LEU A 108 3.83 7.96 9.87
N ALA A 109 5.00 8.36 10.41
CA ALA A 109 5.84 7.50 11.23
C ALA A 109 5.03 6.82 12.35
N HIS A 110 5.11 5.50 12.37
CA HIS A 110 4.53 4.69 13.42
C HIS A 110 5.40 3.43 13.56
N GLY A 111 6.02 3.23 14.74
CA GLY A 111 7.09 2.22 14.90
C GLY A 111 8.46 2.72 14.42
N GLU A 112 9.38 1.80 14.12
CA GLU A 112 10.73 2.13 13.61
C GLU A 112 10.77 2.32 12.10
N TYR A 113 9.89 1.66 11.37
CA TYR A 113 9.76 1.77 9.92
C TYR A 113 8.29 1.85 9.57
N SER A 114 7.93 2.66 8.58
CA SER A 114 6.58 2.65 8.03
C SER A 114 6.59 2.93 6.53
N THR A 115 5.60 2.39 5.84
CA THR A 115 5.39 2.60 4.40
C THR A 115 3.90 2.74 4.12
N ALA A 116 3.52 3.75 3.35
CA ALA A 116 2.17 3.89 2.82
C ALA A 116 2.03 3.15 1.48
N ALA A 117 0.96 2.39 1.34
CA ALA A 117 0.65 1.62 0.14
C ALA A 117 -0.40 2.31 -0.73
N ASP A 118 -1.48 2.81 -0.12
CA ASP A 118 -2.65 3.32 -0.85
C ASP A 118 -3.40 4.40 -0.05
N ILE A 119 -4.20 5.22 -0.74
CA ILE A 119 -4.96 6.35 -0.19
C ILE A 119 -6.33 6.50 -0.87
N ASN A 120 -7.40 6.58 -0.07
CA ASN A 120 -8.74 6.79 -0.61
C ASN A 120 -9.11 8.30 -0.75
N ALA A 121 -10.29 8.57 -1.32
CA ALA A 121 -10.79 9.93 -1.53
C ALA A 121 -11.05 10.71 -0.23
N ALA A 122 -11.25 10.02 0.90
CA ALA A 122 -11.38 10.64 2.22
C ALA A 122 -10.02 11.01 2.84
N GLY A 123 -8.91 10.67 2.19
CA GLY A 123 -7.56 10.89 2.71
C GLY A 123 -7.13 9.87 3.77
N GLN A 124 -7.84 8.75 3.87
CA GLN A 124 -7.39 7.63 4.70
C GLN A 124 -6.29 6.89 3.97
N VAL A 125 -5.20 6.60 4.68
CA VAL A 125 -4.00 5.98 4.12
C VAL A 125 -3.84 4.60 4.74
N VAL A 126 -3.47 3.61 3.94
CA VAL A 126 -3.14 2.27 4.44
C VAL A 126 -1.72 1.88 4.11
N GLY A 127 -1.18 0.92 4.86
CA GLY A 127 0.17 0.44 4.67
C GLY A 127 0.62 -0.45 5.81
N SER A 128 1.90 -0.33 6.16
CA SER A 128 2.49 -1.15 7.22
C SER A 128 3.46 -0.37 8.09
N SER A 129 3.57 -0.80 9.34
CA SER A 129 4.55 -0.32 10.31
C SER A 129 5.28 -1.49 10.95
N THR A 130 6.59 -1.34 11.14
CA THR A 130 7.44 -2.34 11.78
C THR A 130 7.93 -1.83 13.12
N TYR A 131 7.76 -2.65 14.16
CA TYR A 131 8.12 -2.34 15.53
C TYR A 131 9.24 -3.27 15.99
N TYR A 132 10.14 -2.74 16.80
CA TYR A 132 11.04 -3.56 17.57
C TYR A 132 10.32 -4.14 18.78
N VAL A 133 10.30 -5.47 18.90
CA VAL A 133 9.74 -6.16 20.07
C VAL A 133 10.90 -6.58 20.98
N PRO A 134 11.12 -5.90 22.11
CA PRO A 134 12.14 -6.29 23.07
C PRO A 134 11.77 -7.62 23.74
N GLU A 135 12.79 -8.41 24.06
CA GLU A 135 12.68 -9.74 24.67
C GLU A 135 11.84 -9.74 25.97
N GLU A 136 11.86 -8.62 26.70
CA GLU A 136 11.18 -8.42 27.99
C GLU A 136 9.64 -8.40 27.89
N LEU A 137 9.07 -8.14 26.70
CA LEU A 137 7.62 -8.17 26.46
C LEU A 137 7.10 -9.55 26.01
N CYS A 138 7.97 -10.55 25.84
CA CYS A 138 7.60 -11.95 25.55
C CYS A 138 7.15 -12.65 26.86
N THR A 139 6.01 -12.26 27.43
CA THR A 139 5.42 -12.98 28.59
C THR A 139 4.43 -14.05 28.14
N PRO A 140 4.22 -15.13 28.92
CA PRO A 140 3.23 -16.18 28.62
C PRO A 140 1.79 -15.68 28.46
N ASP A 141 1.50 -14.44 28.87
CA ASP A 141 0.20 -13.79 28.72
C ASP A 141 -0.04 -13.24 27.30
N TYR A 142 0.95 -13.34 26.39
CA TYR A 142 0.79 -13.08 24.97
C TYR A 142 0.67 -14.42 24.21
N PRO A 143 -0.55 -14.91 23.92
CA PRO A 143 -0.77 -16.22 23.28
C PRO A 143 -0.25 -16.35 21.84
N ASN A 144 0.40 -15.31 21.29
CA ASN A 144 0.79 -15.20 19.87
C ASN A 144 2.22 -15.69 19.60
N TYR A 145 2.99 -16.00 20.63
CA TYR A 145 4.43 -16.26 20.51
C TYR A 145 4.80 -17.66 21.00
N PRO A 146 4.53 -18.71 20.21
CA PRO A 146 4.91 -20.08 20.58
C PRO A 146 6.43 -20.33 20.54
N ASN A 147 7.24 -19.39 20.03
CA ASN A 147 8.70 -19.48 19.95
C ASN A 147 9.34 -18.13 20.33
N CYS A 148 9.60 -17.88 21.62
CA CYS A 148 10.44 -16.73 22.03
C CYS A 148 11.89 -16.99 21.55
N ALA A 149 12.23 -16.43 20.39
CA ALA A 149 13.59 -16.22 19.89
C ALA A 149 14.00 -14.75 20.19
N PRO A 150 15.29 -14.35 20.11
CA PRO A 150 15.73 -13.03 20.58
C PRO A 150 15.03 -11.88 19.84
N ALA A 151 15.09 -10.68 20.42
CA ALA A 151 14.41 -9.47 19.94
C ALA A 151 14.25 -9.42 18.41
N TYR A 152 13.01 -9.27 17.96
CA TYR A 152 12.64 -9.35 16.54
C TYR A 152 11.75 -8.17 16.15
N TYR A 153 11.64 -7.98 14.84
CA TYR A 153 10.79 -6.99 14.24
C TYR A 153 9.44 -7.58 13.89
N GLU A 154 8.37 -6.88 14.25
CA GLU A 154 7.02 -7.26 13.89
C GLU A 154 6.41 -6.20 12.99
N THR A 155 5.88 -6.60 11.84
CA THR A 155 5.21 -5.71 10.90
C THR A 155 3.70 -5.84 11.08
N ARG A 156 3.01 -4.70 11.19
CA ARG A 156 1.56 -4.59 11.37
C ARG A 156 0.93 -3.77 10.26
N ALA A 157 -0.27 -4.16 9.85
CA ALA A 157 -1.11 -3.41 8.91
C ALA A 157 -1.69 -2.18 9.62
N ILE A 158 -1.44 -0.99 9.07
CA ILE A 158 -1.87 0.28 9.66
C ILE A 158 -2.87 0.98 8.76
N LEU A 159 -3.87 1.60 9.38
CA LEU A 159 -4.75 2.59 8.78
C LEU A 159 -4.46 3.94 9.44
N TRP A 160 -3.97 4.90 8.68
CA TRP A 160 -3.79 6.29 9.13
C TRP A 160 -5.00 7.13 8.71
N ALA A 161 -5.48 7.94 9.65
CA ALA A 161 -6.48 8.98 9.41
C ALA A 161 -6.02 10.28 10.07
N ASN A 162 -5.88 11.36 9.29
CA ASN A 162 -5.39 12.66 9.78
C ASN A 162 -4.03 12.61 10.49
N GLY A 163 -3.16 11.66 10.12
CA GLY A 163 -1.85 11.45 10.74
C GLY A 163 -1.83 10.41 11.86
N ASP A 164 -2.99 10.08 12.44
CA ASP A 164 -3.08 9.09 13.51
C ASP A 164 -3.17 7.68 12.93
N GLY A 165 -2.16 6.84 13.21
CA GLY A 165 -2.10 5.45 12.78
C GLY A 165 -2.79 4.51 13.76
N VAL A 166 -3.64 3.63 13.25
CA VAL A 166 -4.28 2.54 14.01
C VAL A 166 -3.76 1.19 13.50
N ASP A 167 -3.21 0.38 14.39
CA ASP A 167 -2.93 -1.04 14.11
C ASP A 167 -4.24 -1.80 13.93
N LEU A 168 -4.50 -2.25 12.71
CA LEU A 168 -5.73 -2.96 12.38
C LEU A 168 -5.85 -4.28 13.14
N THR A 169 -4.74 -4.92 13.54
CA THR A 169 -4.77 -6.13 14.37
C THR A 169 -5.40 -5.86 15.73
N SER A 170 -5.14 -4.68 16.31
CA SER A 170 -5.69 -4.31 17.62
C SER A 170 -7.21 -4.12 17.63
N THR A 171 -7.81 -3.95 16.45
CA THR A 171 -9.25 -3.76 16.27
C THR A 171 -10.01 -5.09 16.14
N LEU A 172 -9.30 -6.22 16.14
CA LEU A 172 -9.88 -7.54 15.94
C LEU A 172 -10.43 -8.09 17.26
N HIS A 173 -11.69 -8.51 17.25
CA HIS A 173 -12.30 -9.23 18.36
C HIS A 173 -12.13 -10.74 18.17
N GLY A 174 -11.03 -11.33 18.65
CA GLY A 174 -10.83 -12.79 18.68
C GLY A 174 -9.52 -13.27 18.04
N ASP A 175 -9.18 -14.53 18.35
CA ASP A 175 -7.93 -15.28 18.10
C ASP A 175 -6.66 -14.45 17.86
N ALA A 176 -5.93 -14.25 18.96
CA ALA A 176 -4.75 -13.41 18.97
C ALA A 176 -3.65 -13.93 18.02
N ALA A 177 -3.62 -15.22 17.65
CA ALA A 177 -2.60 -15.81 16.78
C ALA A 177 -2.60 -15.26 15.33
N PHE A 178 -3.61 -14.47 14.97
CA PHE A 178 -3.74 -13.84 13.67
C PHE A 178 -3.25 -12.39 13.69
N ILE A 179 -2.21 -12.11 12.90
CA ILE A 179 -1.58 -10.78 12.83
C ILE A 179 -1.80 -10.21 11.43
N LEU A 180 -2.43 -9.03 11.33
CA LEU A 180 -2.50 -8.30 10.06
C LEU A 180 -1.14 -7.65 9.82
N THR A 181 -0.44 -8.00 8.76
CA THR A 181 0.95 -7.56 8.54
C THR A 181 1.05 -6.39 7.58
N THR A 182 0.29 -6.39 6.50
CA THR A 182 0.37 -5.36 5.46
C THR A 182 -1.02 -5.01 5.00
N ALA A 183 -1.38 -3.73 5.00
CA ALA A 183 -2.56 -3.26 4.26
C ALA A 183 -2.10 -2.74 2.90
N ASN A 184 -2.60 -3.34 1.82
CA ASN A 184 -2.13 -3.10 0.46
C ASN A 184 -3.00 -2.13 -0.31
N ALA A 185 -4.32 -2.16 -0.07
CA ALA A 185 -5.27 -1.34 -0.82
C ALA A 185 -6.47 -0.92 0.05
N ILE A 186 -7.05 0.23 -0.26
CA ILE A 186 -8.23 0.79 0.43
C ILE A 186 -9.20 1.40 -0.59
N ASN A 187 -10.48 1.09 -0.48
CA ASN A 187 -11.51 1.73 -1.30
C ASN A 187 -12.16 2.95 -0.63
N ASN A 188 -13.03 3.64 -1.35
CA ASN A 188 -13.71 4.84 -0.85
C ASN A 188 -14.77 4.56 0.22
N ALA A 189 -15.15 3.29 0.43
CA ALA A 189 -15.97 2.87 1.56
C ALA A 189 -15.14 2.62 2.83
N GLY A 190 -13.81 2.76 2.76
CA GLY A 190 -12.89 2.50 3.87
C GLY A 190 -12.63 1.00 4.11
N GLN A 191 -12.97 0.14 3.15
CA GLN A 191 -12.62 -1.28 3.21
C GLN A 191 -11.15 -1.44 2.84
N VAL A 192 -10.44 -2.26 3.61
CA VAL A 192 -8.99 -2.46 3.47
C VAL A 192 -8.70 -3.90 3.10
N ALA A 193 -7.97 -4.11 2.01
CA ALA A 193 -7.48 -5.42 1.61
C ALA A 193 -5.98 -5.52 1.83
N GLY A 194 -5.51 -6.67 2.28
CA GLY A 194 -4.09 -6.85 2.58
C GLY A 194 -3.72 -8.26 2.98
N GLN A 195 -2.59 -8.40 3.66
CA GLN A 195 -1.99 -9.66 4.07
C GLN A 195 -1.90 -9.81 5.58
N SER A 196 -2.07 -11.03 6.06
CA SER A 196 -1.91 -11.43 7.45
C SER A 196 -0.95 -12.61 7.58
N SER A 197 -0.46 -12.82 8.78
CA SER A 197 0.27 -14.02 9.19
C SER A 197 -0.55 -14.81 10.21
N TYR A 198 -0.70 -16.10 9.97
CA TYR A 198 -1.29 -17.07 10.88
C TYR A 198 -0.35 -18.26 11.02
N TYR A 199 0.27 -18.44 12.19
CA TYR A 199 1.31 -19.46 12.42
C TYR A 199 2.43 -19.46 11.35
N GLY A 200 2.82 -18.27 10.86
CA GLY A 200 3.86 -18.11 9.84
C GLY A 200 3.40 -18.36 8.40
N VAL A 201 2.12 -18.67 8.19
CA VAL A 201 1.51 -18.78 6.87
C VAL A 201 0.91 -17.43 6.49
N VAL A 202 1.10 -17.00 5.24
CA VAL A 202 0.54 -15.74 4.73
C VAL A 202 -0.84 -15.98 4.15
N HIS A 203 -1.81 -15.19 4.60
CA HIS A 203 -3.19 -15.18 4.12
C HIS A 203 -3.57 -13.77 3.65
N ALA A 204 -4.54 -13.68 2.76
CA ALA A 204 -5.11 -12.40 2.37
C ALA A 204 -6.39 -12.11 3.16
N PHE A 205 -6.61 -10.83 3.52
CA PHE A 205 -7.76 -10.39 4.30
C PHE A 205 -8.55 -9.27 3.60
N LEU A 206 -9.81 -9.12 3.99
CA LEU A 206 -10.66 -7.95 3.70
C LEU A 206 -11.29 -7.41 5.00
N TYR A 207 -10.86 -6.22 5.42
CA TYR A 207 -11.29 -5.53 6.62
C TYR A 207 -12.36 -4.47 6.33
N GLY A 208 -13.40 -4.39 7.16
CA GLY A 208 -14.52 -3.46 7.01
C GLY A 208 -15.10 -2.91 8.32
N GLY A 209 -14.33 -2.82 9.40
CA GLY A 209 -14.75 -2.16 10.65
C GLY A 209 -15.19 -3.06 11.80
N GLY A 210 -14.36 -4.06 12.17
CA GLY A 210 -14.49 -4.78 13.45
C GLY A 210 -14.40 -6.30 13.36
N ASN A 211 -14.65 -6.88 12.19
CA ASN A 211 -14.34 -8.29 11.91
C ASN A 211 -13.77 -8.39 10.48
N PRO A 212 -12.44 -8.58 10.30
CA PRO A 212 -11.89 -8.88 9.00
C PRO A 212 -12.46 -10.20 8.54
N LEU A 213 -12.74 -10.28 7.25
CA LEU A 213 -12.86 -11.57 6.61
C LEU A 213 -11.49 -12.25 6.67
N HIS A 214 -11.46 -13.44 7.28
CA HIS A 214 -10.22 -14.12 7.63
C HIS A 214 -9.43 -14.65 6.43
N GLU A 215 -10.05 -15.00 5.29
CA GLU A 215 -9.30 -15.67 4.21
C GLU A 215 -9.88 -15.39 2.82
N LEU A 216 -9.14 -14.60 2.04
CA LEU A 216 -9.28 -14.53 0.59
C LEU A 216 -8.32 -15.58 -0.02
N GLY A 217 -8.79 -16.80 -0.26
CA GLY A 217 -7.99 -17.84 -0.96
C GLY A 217 -7.22 -18.82 -0.05
N THR A 218 -6.30 -19.58 -0.64
CA THR A 218 -5.47 -20.60 0.04
C THR A 218 -4.14 -20.03 0.54
N VAL A 219 -3.30 -20.89 1.13
CA VAL A 219 -1.90 -20.61 1.53
C VAL A 219 -1.15 -19.80 0.47
N GLY A 220 -0.53 -18.70 0.87
CA GLY A 220 0.30 -17.88 -0.01
C GLY A 220 -0.53 -17.05 -0.98
N THR A 221 -1.41 -16.20 -0.46
CA THR A 221 -2.18 -15.26 -1.28
C THR A 221 -1.70 -13.83 -1.06
N THR A 222 -1.43 -13.10 -2.15
CA THR A 222 -1.09 -11.67 -2.16
C THR A 222 -2.31 -10.85 -2.58
N ILE A 223 -2.38 -9.60 -2.14
CA ILE A 223 -3.39 -8.64 -2.57
C ILE A 223 -2.73 -7.57 -3.43
N SER A 224 -3.38 -7.26 -4.55
CA SER A 224 -2.94 -6.19 -5.45
C SER A 224 -3.83 -4.96 -5.33
N ALA A 225 -5.16 -5.11 -5.38
CA ALA A 225 -6.09 -3.98 -5.39
C ALA A 225 -7.50 -4.35 -4.91
N ILE A 226 -8.28 -3.32 -4.57
CA ILE A 226 -9.71 -3.38 -4.24
C ILE A 226 -10.44 -2.24 -4.96
N ASN A 227 -11.60 -2.51 -5.56
CA ASN A 227 -12.45 -1.46 -6.15
C ASN A 227 -13.54 -0.96 -5.18
N ASP A 228 -14.28 0.07 -5.59
CA ASP A 228 -15.34 0.66 -4.74
C ASP A 228 -16.56 -0.24 -4.53
N ALA A 229 -16.71 -1.30 -5.34
CA ALA A 229 -17.69 -2.36 -5.11
C ALA A 229 -17.23 -3.39 -4.05
N GLY A 230 -15.99 -3.27 -3.54
CA GLY A 230 -15.41 -4.19 -2.56
C GLY A 230 -14.87 -5.48 -3.18
N GLN A 231 -14.68 -5.53 -4.50
CA GLN A 231 -14.06 -6.67 -5.18
C GLN A 231 -12.55 -6.56 -5.03
N VAL A 232 -11.91 -7.68 -4.66
CA VAL A 232 -10.47 -7.73 -4.38
C VAL A 232 -9.80 -8.62 -5.40
N ILE A 233 -8.64 -8.23 -5.89
CA ILE A 233 -7.79 -9.05 -6.75
C ILE A 233 -6.41 -9.29 -6.14
N GLY A 234 -5.75 -10.34 -6.62
CA GLY A 234 -4.37 -10.63 -6.26
C GLY A 234 -3.91 -11.95 -6.84
N ASP A 235 -2.81 -12.49 -6.32
CA ASP A 235 -2.24 -13.76 -6.75
C ASP A 235 -2.38 -14.81 -5.65
N SER A 236 -2.70 -16.05 -6.03
CA SER A 236 -2.65 -17.20 -5.13
C SER A 236 -1.64 -18.22 -5.62
N TRP A 237 -0.77 -18.69 -4.72
CA TRP A 237 0.28 -19.65 -5.05
C TRP A 237 -0.14 -21.06 -4.64
N THR A 238 -0.15 -21.97 -5.60
CA THR A 238 -0.32 -23.39 -5.30
C THR A 238 1.00 -24.02 -4.89
N SER A 239 0.97 -25.08 -4.07
CA SER A 239 2.17 -25.83 -3.64
C SER A 239 2.96 -26.45 -4.81
N GLY A 240 2.42 -26.46 -6.02
CA GLY A 240 3.08 -26.88 -7.27
C GLY A 240 3.84 -25.76 -8.00
N GLY A 241 3.89 -24.53 -7.47
CA GLY A 241 4.67 -23.41 -8.00
C GLY A 241 3.97 -22.54 -9.05
N GLY A 242 2.75 -22.87 -9.46
CA GLY A 242 1.92 -22.00 -10.30
C GLY A 242 1.17 -20.98 -9.45
N GLY A 243 1.42 -19.69 -9.72
CA GLY A 243 0.68 -18.56 -9.17
C GLY A 243 -0.45 -18.15 -10.12
N TYR A 244 -1.67 -18.02 -9.62
CA TYR A 244 -2.83 -17.65 -10.42
C TYR A 244 -3.49 -16.39 -9.87
N ALA A 245 -3.76 -15.46 -10.77
CA ALA A 245 -4.56 -14.29 -10.49
C ALA A 245 -5.98 -14.72 -10.08
N PHE A 246 -6.54 -14.10 -9.05
CA PHE A 246 -7.91 -14.32 -8.61
C PHE A 246 -8.67 -12.99 -8.50
N ARG A 247 -10.00 -13.09 -8.56
CA ARG A 247 -10.94 -12.04 -8.15
C ARG A 247 -11.88 -12.58 -7.09
N TYR A 248 -11.99 -11.86 -5.98
CA TYR A 248 -12.95 -12.08 -4.92
C TYR A 248 -14.11 -11.09 -5.01
N THR A 249 -15.32 -11.55 -4.76
CA THR A 249 -16.57 -10.77 -4.92
C THR A 249 -17.49 -10.78 -3.69
N GLY A 250 -16.97 -11.15 -2.52
CA GLY A 250 -17.78 -11.17 -1.30
C GLY A 250 -17.78 -9.87 -0.50
N THR A 251 -18.44 -9.91 0.64
CA THR A 251 -18.51 -8.78 1.58
C THR A 251 -17.89 -9.20 2.91
N SER A 252 -17.13 -8.29 3.52
CA SER A 252 -16.49 -8.51 4.82
C SER A 252 -17.51 -9.05 5.84
N GLY A 253 -17.17 -10.12 6.55
CA GLY A 253 -18.03 -10.76 7.55
C GLY A 253 -19.19 -11.64 7.03
N SER A 254 -19.41 -11.76 5.73
CA SER A 254 -20.51 -12.58 5.15
C SER A 254 -20.09 -13.60 4.09
N GLY A 255 -18.79 -13.71 3.81
CA GLY A 255 -18.23 -14.64 2.83
C GLY A 255 -18.34 -14.14 1.39
N GLY A 256 -17.84 -14.94 0.44
CA GLY A 256 -17.81 -14.58 -0.97
C GLY A 256 -17.33 -15.70 -1.88
N VAL A 257 -17.25 -15.40 -3.17
CA VAL A 257 -16.71 -16.31 -4.20
C VAL A 257 -15.37 -15.77 -4.67
N THR A 258 -14.35 -16.62 -4.61
CA THR A 258 -13.06 -16.42 -5.27
C THR A 258 -13.10 -17.11 -6.63
N VAL A 259 -12.79 -16.37 -7.68
CA VAL A 259 -12.74 -16.85 -9.06
C VAL A 259 -11.30 -16.73 -9.55
N GLU A 260 -10.72 -17.83 -10.01
CA GLU A 260 -9.43 -17.82 -10.70
C GLU A 260 -9.60 -17.19 -12.09
N LEU A 261 -8.74 -16.23 -12.44
CA LEU A 261 -8.79 -15.52 -13.72
C LEU A 261 -8.10 -16.29 -14.86
N GLY A 262 -7.47 -17.43 -14.54
CA GLY A 262 -6.81 -18.32 -15.49
C GLY A 262 -5.50 -17.77 -16.04
N SER A 263 -4.75 -18.62 -16.77
CA SER A 263 -3.41 -18.31 -17.28
C SER A 263 -3.30 -18.24 -18.81
N LEU A 264 -4.43 -18.36 -19.52
CA LEU A 264 -4.48 -18.50 -21.00
C LEU A 264 -3.61 -19.66 -21.54
N GLY A 265 -3.37 -20.70 -20.73
CA GLY A 265 -2.53 -21.85 -21.08
C GLY A 265 -1.07 -21.73 -20.65
N GLY A 266 -0.68 -20.65 -19.98
CA GLY A 266 0.62 -20.48 -19.32
C GLY A 266 0.71 -21.14 -17.95
N SER A 267 1.88 -21.07 -17.32
CA SER A 267 2.14 -21.63 -15.98
C SER A 267 1.61 -20.77 -14.82
N GLY A 268 1.03 -19.60 -15.10
CA GLY A 268 0.47 -18.70 -14.10
C GLY A 268 -0.10 -17.42 -14.71
N SER A 269 -0.68 -16.58 -13.86
CA SER A 269 -1.19 -15.25 -14.20
C SER A 269 -0.99 -14.29 -13.03
N HIS A 270 -0.95 -12.98 -13.33
CA HIS A 270 -0.82 -11.92 -12.34
C HIS A 270 -1.94 -10.89 -12.45
N ALA A 271 -2.39 -10.41 -11.29
CA ALA A 271 -3.35 -9.33 -11.18
C ALA A 271 -2.63 -8.09 -10.63
N ASP A 272 -2.65 -6.99 -11.36
CA ASP A 272 -1.99 -5.75 -10.93
C ASP A 272 -2.99 -4.69 -10.45
N ASP A 273 -4.17 -4.58 -11.08
CA ASP A 273 -5.15 -3.55 -10.78
C ASP A 273 -6.59 -3.94 -11.19
N ILE A 274 -7.60 -3.35 -10.56
CA ILE A 274 -9.04 -3.56 -10.81
C ILE A 274 -9.77 -2.21 -10.86
N ASN A 275 -10.57 -2.02 -11.91
CA ASN A 275 -11.43 -0.84 -12.00
C ASN A 275 -12.81 -1.09 -11.36
N ASP A 276 -13.63 -0.04 -11.23
CA ASP A 276 -14.98 -0.15 -10.66
C ASP A 276 -15.98 -0.94 -11.51
N ALA A 277 -15.65 -1.27 -12.76
CA ALA A 277 -16.46 -2.14 -13.60
C ALA A 277 -16.19 -3.65 -13.36
N GLY A 278 -15.08 -3.99 -12.69
CA GLY A 278 -14.77 -5.33 -12.17
C GLY A 278 -13.95 -6.21 -13.10
#